data_AF-A0A935ZLF6-F1
#
_entry.id   AF-A0A935ZLF6-F1
#
_cell.length_a   1.000
_cell.length_b   1.000
_cell.length_c   1.000
_cell.angle_alpha   90.00
_cell.angle_beta   90.00
_cell.angle_gamma   90.00
#
_symmetry.space_group_name_H-M   'P 1'
#
loop_
_entity.id
_entity.type
_entity.pdbx_description
1 polymer ?
#
loop_
_entity_poly.entity_id
_entity_poly.type
_entity_poly.pdbx_seq_one_letter_code
_entity_poly.pdbx_strand_id
1 'polypeptide(L)'
;MASRVYERRRPERSTLYHVVQENLNTLYGAVEDGALAIALPKFVKKELEGYLECGLLCHGFARLTCGSCDETRLVAFSCKGRGFCPSCLGRKMSATAAHLIEDVLPPVDLRQWVLTVPFAWRKRLGYDGRLMSALTRIFVKTVLGFYRERGGGPPRGQSGAVVAVQRTSSDLKLNPHVHAVFLDGAYRDKGDELDFRAARHLSTRDVGRCWSARATGW
;
A
#
# COMPACT_ATOMS: atom_id res chain seq x y z
N MET A 1 -32.56 -2.41 1.52
CA MET A 1 -31.29 -2.21 0.78
C MET A 1 -31.44 -2.85 -0.59
N ALA A 2 -31.26 -2.12 -1.69
CA ALA A 2 -31.35 -2.71 -3.02
C ALA A 2 -30.27 -3.79 -3.19
N SER A 3 -30.68 -5.00 -3.60
CA SER A 3 -29.78 -6.06 -4.01
C SER A 3 -28.89 -5.54 -5.14
N ARG A 4 -27.59 -5.38 -4.88
CA ARG A 4 -26.63 -5.04 -5.94
C ARG A 4 -26.40 -6.28 -6.77
N VAL A 5 -27.04 -6.33 -7.94
CA VAL A 5 -26.74 -7.33 -8.96
C VAL A 5 -25.31 -7.07 -9.44
N TYR A 6 -24.48 -8.12 -9.47
CA TYR A 6 -23.11 -8.01 -9.97
C TYR A 6 -23.13 -7.66 -11.45
N GLU A 7 -22.49 -6.55 -11.82
CA GLU A 7 -22.23 -6.20 -13.20
C GLU A 7 -20.75 -6.40 -13.52
N ARG A 8 -20.46 -7.07 -14.64
CA ARG A 8 -19.09 -7.26 -15.10
C ARG A 8 -18.50 -5.91 -15.50
N ARG A 9 -17.28 -5.62 -15.04
CA ARG A 9 -16.52 -4.47 -15.53
C ARG A 9 -16.21 -4.62 -17.03
N ARG A 10 -16.24 -3.48 -17.73
CA ARG A 10 -15.83 -3.33 -19.13
C ARG A 10 -14.65 -2.34 -19.19
N PRO A 11 -13.43 -2.77 -18.79
CA PRO A 11 -12.26 -1.90 -18.77
C PRO A 11 -11.99 -1.25 -20.12
N GLU A 12 -12.31 -1.93 -21.23
CA GLU A 12 -12.20 -1.45 -22.60
C GLU A 12 -13.04 -0.22 -22.94
N ARG A 13 -13.93 0.21 -22.03
CA ARG A 13 -14.75 1.42 -22.16
C ARG A 13 -14.27 2.57 -21.26
N SER A 14 -13.20 2.35 -20.50
CA SER A 14 -12.68 3.34 -19.55
C SER A 14 -11.66 4.26 -20.21
N THR A 15 -11.65 5.53 -19.82
CA THR A 15 -10.70 6.53 -20.34
C THR A 15 -9.24 6.08 -20.18
N LEU A 16 -8.88 5.54 -19.01
CA LEU A 16 -7.51 5.08 -18.76
C LEU A 16 -7.10 3.94 -19.71
N TYR A 17 -8.03 3.04 -20.02
CA TYR A 17 -7.76 1.93 -20.94
C TYR A 17 -7.46 2.46 -22.33
N HIS A 18 -8.31 3.36 -22.87
CA HIS A 18 -8.09 3.99 -24.17
C HIS A 18 -6.77 4.74 -24.23
N VAL A 19 -6.46 5.55 -23.21
CA VAL A 19 -5.19 6.28 -23.14
C VAL A 19 -3.98 5.34 -23.21
N VAL A 20 -3.98 4.24 -22.45
CA VAL A 20 -2.87 3.29 -22.50
C VAL A 20 -2.84 2.57 -23.85
N GLN A 21 -3.98 2.07 -24.32
CA GLN A 21 -4.07 1.29 -25.56
C GLN A 21 -3.60 2.09 -26.77
N GLU A 22 -4.01 3.35 -26.89
CA GLU A 22 -3.72 4.22 -28.03
C GLU A 22 -2.27 4.72 -28.03
N ASN A 23 -1.62 4.80 -26.87
CA ASN A 23 -0.31 5.45 -26.73
C ASN A 23 0.85 4.50 -26.42
N LEU A 24 0.60 3.23 -26.06
CA LEU A 24 1.66 2.32 -25.59
C LEU A 24 2.73 2.06 -26.64
N ASN A 25 2.33 1.77 -27.88
CA ASN A 25 3.29 1.54 -28.98
C ASN A 25 4.05 2.82 -29.35
N THR A 26 3.40 3.98 -29.31
CA THR A 26 4.05 5.28 -29.51
C THR A 26 5.11 5.54 -28.44
N LEU A 27 4.82 5.22 -27.17
CA LEU A 27 5.78 5.31 -26.08
C LEU A 27 6.98 4.38 -26.32
N TYR A 28 6.74 3.14 -26.75
CA TYR A 28 7.82 2.18 -27.02
C TYR A 28 8.68 2.63 -28.20
N GLY A 29 8.08 3.09 -29.30
CA GLY A 29 8.79 3.63 -30.46
C GLY A 29 9.66 4.82 -30.09
N ALA A 30 9.11 5.79 -29.34
CA ALA A 30 9.84 6.97 -28.89
C ALA A 30 11.04 6.64 -27.96
N VAL A 31 11.00 5.52 -27.24
CA VAL A 31 12.12 5.04 -26.42
C VAL A 31 13.16 4.33 -27.29
N GLU A 32 12.71 3.57 -28.29
CA GLU A 32 13.57 2.78 -29.18
C GLU A 32 14.32 3.65 -30.21
N ASP A 33 13.70 4.71 -30.71
CA ASP A 33 14.30 5.68 -31.65
C ASP A 33 15.12 6.79 -30.97
N GLY A 34 15.09 6.85 -29.63
CA GLY A 34 15.83 7.82 -28.82
C GLY A 34 15.16 9.17 -28.64
N ALA A 35 13.93 9.39 -29.12
CA ALA A 35 13.17 10.62 -28.86
C ALA A 35 12.92 10.84 -27.35
N LEU A 36 12.79 9.77 -26.57
CA LEU A 36 12.82 9.74 -25.13
C LEU A 36 14.12 9.07 -24.66
N ALA A 37 15.04 9.88 -24.11
CA ALA A 37 16.31 9.42 -23.56
C ALA A 37 16.16 8.70 -22.19
N ILE A 38 15.32 7.66 -22.14
CA ILE A 38 15.07 6.81 -20.98
C ILE A 38 15.17 5.34 -21.37
N ALA A 39 15.36 4.46 -20.39
CA ALA A 39 15.16 3.03 -20.57
C ALA A 39 13.94 2.59 -19.77
N LEU A 40 13.00 1.87 -20.41
CA LEU A 40 11.86 1.28 -19.71
C LEU A 40 12.26 -0.07 -19.10
N PRO A 41 12.24 -0.23 -17.76
CA PRO A 41 12.50 -1.51 -17.14
C PRO A 41 11.48 -2.56 -17.57
N LYS A 42 11.89 -3.84 -17.66
CA LYS A 42 11.01 -4.96 -18.05
C LYS A 42 9.73 -5.04 -17.20
N PHE A 43 9.81 -4.72 -15.91
CA PHE A 43 8.63 -4.73 -15.04
C PHE A 43 7.62 -3.64 -15.37
N VAL A 44 8.05 -2.51 -15.96
CA VAL A 44 7.15 -1.43 -16.40
C VAL A 44 6.38 -1.87 -17.65
N LYS A 45 7.08 -2.44 -18.64
CA LYS A 45 6.44 -3.00 -19.84
C LYS A 45 5.40 -4.07 -19.48
N LYS A 46 5.78 -5.01 -18.61
CA LYS A 46 4.88 -6.05 -18.07
C LYS A 46 3.63 -5.49 -17.38
N GLU A 47 3.76 -4.39 -16.63
CA GLU A 47 2.62 -3.77 -15.94
C GLU A 47 1.66 -3.08 -16.93
N LEU A 48 2.19 -2.39 -17.95
CA LEU A 48 1.40 -1.72 -19.00
C LEU A 48 0.65 -2.74 -19.87
N GLU A 49 1.36 -3.76 -20.34
CA GLU A 49 0.79 -4.84 -21.16
C GLU A 49 -0.24 -5.63 -20.35
N GLY A 50 0.10 -6.05 -19.14
CA GLY A 50 -0.83 -6.76 -18.26
C GLY A 50 -2.08 -5.94 -17.93
N TYR A 51 -1.99 -4.62 -17.85
CA TYR A 51 -3.16 -3.77 -17.67
C TYR A 51 -4.13 -3.84 -18.87
N LEU A 52 -3.63 -3.87 -20.10
CA LEU A 52 -4.46 -3.98 -21.31
C LEU A 52 -5.17 -5.33 -21.41
N GLU A 53 -4.66 -6.39 -20.79
CA GLU A 53 -5.32 -7.69 -20.74
C GLU A 53 -6.32 -7.81 -19.57
N CYS A 54 -6.23 -6.92 -18.58
CA CYS A 54 -6.90 -7.06 -17.30
C CYS A 54 -8.43 -6.87 -17.41
N GLY A 55 -9.20 -7.92 -17.12
CA GLY A 55 -10.67 -7.84 -17.04
C GLY A 55 -11.38 -8.03 -18.38
N LEU A 56 -10.66 -8.47 -19.42
CA LEU A 56 -11.21 -8.81 -20.72
C LEU A 56 -11.43 -10.32 -20.85
N LEU A 57 -12.61 -10.71 -21.35
CA LEU A 57 -12.94 -12.14 -21.52
C LEU A 57 -12.07 -12.82 -22.59
N CYS A 58 -11.63 -12.09 -23.62
CA CYS A 58 -10.76 -12.63 -24.67
C CYS A 58 -9.36 -13.00 -24.15
N HIS A 59 -8.95 -12.47 -22.99
CA HIS A 59 -7.68 -12.81 -22.32
C HIS A 59 -7.86 -13.87 -21.20
N GLY A 60 -9.01 -14.55 -21.18
CA GLY A 60 -9.30 -15.66 -20.28
C GLY A 60 -10.27 -15.30 -19.14
N PHE A 61 -10.99 -16.32 -18.67
CA PHE A 61 -12.01 -16.18 -17.64
C PHE A 61 -12.24 -17.48 -16.88
N ALA A 62 -12.77 -17.36 -15.66
CA ALA A 62 -13.38 -18.46 -14.93
C ALA A 62 -14.91 -18.44 -15.16
N ARG A 63 -15.49 -19.62 -15.35
CA ARG A 63 -16.95 -19.82 -15.34
C ARG A 63 -17.36 -20.26 -13.94
N LEU A 64 -18.13 -19.41 -13.25
CA LEU A 64 -18.65 -19.71 -11.92
C LEU A 64 -20.14 -20.03 -12.06
N THR A 65 -20.53 -21.20 -11.58
CA THR A 65 -21.94 -21.65 -11.58
C THR A 65 -22.39 -21.79 -10.14
N CYS A 66 -23.56 -21.22 -9.83
CA CYS A 66 -24.16 -21.33 -8.52
C CYS A 66 -24.74 -22.75 -8.33
N GLY A 67 -24.29 -23.45 -7.29
CA GLY A 67 -24.76 -24.83 -7.03
C GLY A 67 -26.22 -24.95 -6.60
N SER A 68 -26.91 -23.84 -6.29
CA SER A 68 -28.31 -23.86 -5.83
C SER A 68 -29.32 -23.33 -6.84
N CYS A 69 -28.89 -22.56 -7.86
CA CYS A 69 -29.80 -21.97 -8.85
C CYS A 69 -29.29 -22.02 -10.29
N ASP A 70 -28.17 -22.71 -10.54
CA ASP A 70 -27.50 -22.89 -11.84
C ASP A 70 -27.10 -21.60 -12.59
N GLU A 71 -27.36 -20.43 -12.01
CA GLU A 71 -26.93 -19.14 -12.51
C GLU A 71 -25.42 -19.15 -12.76
N THR A 72 -25.03 -18.82 -13.99
CA THR A 72 -23.65 -18.90 -14.44
C THR A 72 -23.10 -17.52 -14.76
N ARG A 73 -21.92 -17.21 -14.23
CA ARG A 73 -21.22 -15.94 -14.46
C ARG A 73 -19.82 -16.17 -14.99
N LEU A 74 -19.42 -15.35 -15.95
CA LEU A 74 -18.05 -15.29 -16.43
C LEU A 74 -17.28 -14.20 -15.68
N VAL A 75 -16.15 -14.59 -15.10
CA VAL A 75 -15.25 -13.69 -14.38
C VAL A 75 -13.92 -13.65 -15.12
N ALA A 76 -13.67 -12.54 -15.81
CA ALA A 76 -12.41 -12.32 -16.52
C ALA A 76 -11.21 -12.35 -15.57
N PHE A 77 -10.06 -12.80 -16.06
CA PHE A 77 -8.82 -12.78 -15.30
C PHE A 77 -8.33 -11.35 -15.06
N SER A 78 -7.62 -11.18 -13.95
CA SER A 78 -7.06 -9.90 -13.52
C SER A 78 -5.54 -9.91 -13.65
N CYS A 79 -4.94 -8.78 -14.02
CA CYS A 79 -3.48 -8.67 -14.09
C CYS A 79 -2.77 -8.85 -12.75
N LYS A 80 -3.48 -8.66 -11.62
CA LYS A 80 -2.92 -8.70 -10.25
C LYS A 80 -1.78 -7.68 -10.03
N GLY A 81 -1.65 -6.72 -10.95
CA GLY A 81 -0.67 -5.64 -10.96
C GLY A 81 -0.77 -4.77 -9.71
N ARG A 82 0.32 -4.05 -9.43
CA ARG A 82 0.44 -3.17 -8.25
C ARG A 82 0.91 -1.76 -8.62
N GLY A 83 0.95 -1.44 -9.91
CA GLY A 83 1.38 -0.15 -10.42
C GLY A 83 0.23 0.85 -10.45
N PHE A 84 -0.71 0.66 -11.37
CA PHE A 84 -1.74 1.68 -11.64
C PHE A 84 -3.12 1.10 -11.98
N CYS A 85 -3.27 -0.22 -12.18
CA CYS A 85 -4.56 -0.84 -12.51
C CYS A 85 -5.60 -0.57 -11.39
N PRO A 86 -6.65 0.24 -11.63
CA PRO A 86 -7.57 0.65 -10.56
C PRO A 86 -8.37 -0.51 -9.98
N SER A 87 -8.71 -1.49 -10.82
CA SER A 87 -9.45 -2.69 -10.41
C SER A 87 -8.64 -3.56 -9.45
N CYS A 88 -7.39 -3.88 -9.82
CA CYS A 88 -6.53 -4.76 -9.02
C CYS A 88 -6.03 -4.08 -7.74
N LEU A 89 -5.64 -2.80 -7.84
CA LEU A 89 -5.24 -2.00 -6.67
C LEU A 89 -6.42 -1.81 -5.72
N GLY A 90 -7.58 -1.39 -6.22
CA GLY A 90 -8.78 -1.19 -5.41
C GLY A 90 -9.22 -2.47 -4.71
N ARG A 91 -9.28 -3.60 -5.44
CA ARG A 91 -9.63 -4.90 -4.83
C ARG A 91 -8.65 -5.28 -3.72
N LYS A 92 -7.34 -5.13 -3.95
CA LYS A 92 -6.32 -5.46 -2.95
C LYS A 92 -6.44 -4.55 -1.73
N MET A 93 -6.58 -3.24 -1.94
CA MET A 93 -6.76 -2.27 -0.86
C MET A 93 -7.98 -2.60 0.00
N SER A 94 -9.15 -2.82 -0.62
CA SER A 94 -10.37 -3.15 0.11
C SER A 94 -10.28 -4.49 0.84
N ALA A 95 -9.74 -5.53 0.21
CA ALA A 95 -9.57 -6.84 0.85
C ALA A 95 -8.56 -6.79 2.01
N THR A 96 -7.46 -6.07 1.85
CA THR A 96 -6.50 -5.86 2.93
C THR A 96 -7.11 -5.06 4.08
N ALA A 97 -7.88 -4.01 3.79
CA ALA A 97 -8.55 -3.23 4.85
C ALA A 97 -9.56 -4.08 5.63
N ALA A 98 -10.39 -4.88 4.94
CA ALA A 98 -11.35 -5.78 5.58
C ALA A 98 -10.62 -6.76 6.51
N HIS A 99 -9.63 -7.49 6.00
CA HIS A 99 -8.83 -8.42 6.81
C HIS A 99 -8.15 -7.74 8.00
N LEU A 100 -7.63 -6.53 7.81
CA LEU A 100 -6.99 -5.80 8.90
C LEU A 100 -7.98 -5.43 10.00
N ILE A 101 -9.20 -5.02 9.66
CA ILE A 101 -10.21 -4.60 10.64
C ILE A 101 -10.88 -5.82 11.30
N GLU A 102 -11.13 -6.87 10.54
CA GLU A 102 -11.89 -8.05 10.99
C GLU A 102 -11.01 -9.03 11.78
N ASP A 103 -9.75 -9.23 11.37
CA ASP A 103 -8.93 -10.35 11.87
C ASP A 103 -7.61 -9.95 12.54
N VAL A 104 -7.11 -8.71 12.34
CA VAL A 104 -5.74 -8.35 12.73
C VAL A 104 -5.67 -7.25 13.78
N LEU A 105 -6.37 -6.14 13.55
CA LEU A 105 -6.27 -4.94 14.39
C LEU A 105 -7.22 -5.07 15.59
N PRO A 106 -6.73 -4.90 16.82
CA PRO A 106 -7.60 -4.90 17.99
C PRO A 106 -8.47 -3.63 18.01
N PRO A 107 -9.62 -3.66 18.72
CA PRO A 107 -10.53 -2.52 18.86
C PRO A 107 -9.98 -1.48 19.84
N VAL A 108 -8.83 -0.89 19.51
CA VAL A 108 -8.14 0.16 20.28
C VAL A 108 -7.86 1.36 19.39
N ASP A 109 -7.46 2.48 20.00
CA ASP A 109 -7.10 3.69 19.27
C ASP A 109 -5.95 3.40 18.28
N LEU A 110 -6.10 3.86 17.04
CA LEU A 110 -5.10 3.71 15.97
C LEU A 110 -4.63 5.09 15.50
N ARG A 111 -3.35 5.21 15.15
CA ARG A 111 -2.77 6.45 14.60
C ARG A 111 -2.01 6.20 13.32
N GLN A 112 -2.34 7.00 12.30
CA GLN A 112 -1.58 7.04 11.07
C GLN A 112 -0.34 7.91 11.23
N TRP A 113 0.80 7.38 10.81
CA TRP A 113 2.06 8.09 10.63
C TRP A 113 2.47 7.99 9.16
N VAL A 114 2.89 9.12 8.59
CA VAL A 114 3.41 9.16 7.22
C VAL A 114 4.83 9.71 7.24
N LEU A 115 5.78 8.92 6.72
CA LEU A 115 7.15 9.37 6.51
C LEU A 115 7.34 9.72 5.03
N THR A 116 7.49 11.02 4.77
CA THR A 116 7.89 11.55 3.47
C THR A 116 9.36 11.87 3.48
N VAL A 117 10.07 11.53 2.40
CA VAL A 117 11.52 11.76 2.28
C VAL A 117 11.84 13.00 1.43
N PRO A 118 12.96 13.69 1.70
CA PRO A 118 13.39 14.82 0.88
C PRO A 118 13.59 14.44 -0.59
N PHE A 119 13.38 15.40 -1.49
CA PHE A 119 13.43 15.17 -2.94
C PHE A 119 14.73 14.49 -3.40
N ALA A 120 15.88 14.95 -2.88
CA ALA A 120 17.20 14.41 -3.22
C ALA A 120 17.35 12.90 -2.95
N TRP A 121 16.60 12.34 -1.99
CA TRP A 121 16.67 10.92 -1.63
C TRP A 121 15.73 10.02 -2.46
N ARG A 122 14.72 10.60 -3.13
CA ARG A 122 13.65 9.83 -3.79
C ARG A 122 14.17 8.90 -4.87
N LYS A 123 15.11 9.36 -5.72
CA LYS A 123 15.72 8.53 -6.77
C LYS A 123 16.45 7.33 -6.15
N ARG A 124 17.29 7.57 -5.14
CA ARG A 124 18.05 6.50 -4.49
C ARG A 124 17.14 5.48 -3.82
N LEU A 125 16.15 5.94 -3.04
CA LEU A 125 15.19 5.08 -2.35
C LEU A 125 14.22 4.34 -3.29
N GLY A 126 13.92 4.94 -4.44
CA GLY A 126 13.04 4.34 -5.46
C GLY A 126 13.61 3.07 -6.09
N TYR A 127 14.93 3.00 -6.23
CA TYR A 127 15.63 1.90 -6.90
C TYR A 127 16.51 1.05 -5.97
N ASP A 128 16.71 1.45 -4.72
CA ASP A 128 17.39 0.65 -3.69
C ASP A 128 16.42 0.11 -2.64
N GLY A 129 15.96 -1.11 -2.87
CA GLY A 129 15.06 -1.80 -1.94
C GLY A 129 15.69 -2.10 -0.58
N ARG A 130 17.02 -2.27 -0.48
CA ARG A 130 17.71 -2.51 0.79
C ARG A 130 17.73 -1.23 1.62
N LEU A 131 18.07 -0.10 1.01
CA LEU A 131 18.05 1.20 1.64
C LEU A 131 16.63 1.59 2.09
N MET A 132 15.62 1.41 1.22
CA MET A 132 14.22 1.69 1.56
C MET A 132 13.75 0.82 2.74
N SER A 133 14.16 -0.44 2.77
CA SER A 133 13.86 -1.36 3.86
C SER A 133 14.55 -0.97 5.16
N ALA A 134 15.81 -0.53 5.11
CA ALA A 134 16.54 -0.03 6.28
C ALA A 134 15.88 1.23 6.86
N LEU A 135 15.54 2.21 6.01
CA LEU A 135 14.82 3.43 6.39
C LEU A 135 13.46 3.11 7.03
N THR A 136 12.69 2.20 6.41
CA THR A 136 11.39 1.77 6.94
C THR A 136 11.54 1.10 8.31
N ARG A 137 12.55 0.24 8.50
CA ARG A 137 12.82 -0.41 9.79
C ARG A 137 13.21 0.60 10.87
N ILE A 138 14.05 1.59 10.54
CA ILE A 138 14.44 2.65 11.48
C ILE A 138 13.19 3.43 11.90
N PHE A 139 12.40 3.90 10.94
CA PHE A 139 11.15 4.61 11.19
C PHE A 139 10.21 3.84 12.13
N VAL A 140 9.91 2.58 11.80
CA VAL A 140 9.00 1.75 12.60
C VAL A 140 9.56 1.50 14.00
N LYS A 141 10.86 1.17 14.12
CA LYS A 141 11.49 0.96 15.43
C LYS A 141 11.45 2.21 16.30
N THR A 142 11.65 3.38 15.72
CA THR A 142 11.63 4.66 16.43
C THR A 142 10.24 4.96 16.98
N VAL A 143 9.19 4.84 16.16
CA VAL A 143 7.80 5.10 16.60
C VAL A 143 7.32 4.04 17.59
N LEU A 144 7.64 2.75 17.39
CA LEU A 144 7.34 1.71 18.38
C LEU A 144 8.06 1.96 19.71
N GLY A 145 9.32 2.42 19.67
CA GLY A 145 10.07 2.80 20.87
C GLY A 145 9.35 3.87 21.67
N PHE A 146 8.92 4.94 21.00
CA PHE A 146 8.15 6.03 21.58
C PHE A 146 6.86 5.54 22.29
N TYR A 147 6.09 4.66 21.64
CA TYR A 147 4.88 4.11 22.27
C TYR A 147 5.17 3.17 23.43
N ARG A 148 6.19 2.30 23.32
CA ARG A 148 6.58 1.39 24.40
C ARG A 148 7.05 2.12 25.66
N GLU A 149 7.81 3.20 25.50
CA GLU A 149 8.28 4.02 26.62
C GLU A 149 7.10 4.63 27.40
N ARG A 150 6.12 5.22 26.71
CA ARG A 150 4.86 5.67 27.33
C ARG A 150 4.03 4.52 27.91
N GLY A 151 4.13 3.37 27.26
CA GLY A 151 3.62 2.07 27.69
C GLY A 151 4.32 1.47 28.89
N GLY A 152 5.21 2.16 29.61
CA GLY A 152 5.84 1.63 30.83
C GLY A 152 7.18 0.94 30.59
N GLY A 153 7.73 1.07 29.37
CA GLY A 153 9.05 0.60 28.99
C GLY A 153 9.11 -0.91 28.70
N PRO A 154 10.10 -1.37 27.95
CA PRO A 154 10.35 -2.80 27.76
C PRO A 154 10.69 -3.50 29.09
N PRO A 155 10.32 -4.78 29.29
CA PRO A 155 9.54 -5.61 28.37
C PRO A 155 8.03 -5.39 28.48
N ARG A 156 7.58 -4.62 29.49
CA ARG A 156 6.17 -4.50 29.89
C ARG A 156 5.30 -3.81 28.85
N GLY A 157 5.80 -2.78 28.17
CA GLY A 157 5.10 -2.07 27.11
C GLY A 157 5.34 -2.69 25.74
N GLN A 158 4.27 -3.11 25.05
CA GLN A 158 4.31 -3.61 23.68
C GLN A 158 3.31 -2.87 22.78
N SER A 159 3.70 -2.62 21.54
CA SER A 159 2.86 -1.94 20.54
C SER A 159 3.08 -2.58 19.17
N GLY A 160 2.20 -2.28 18.23
CA GLY A 160 2.17 -2.87 16.89
C GLY A 160 1.98 -1.84 15.80
N ALA A 161 2.34 -2.22 14.58
CA ALA A 161 2.15 -1.39 13.40
C ALA A 161 1.91 -2.21 12.14
N VAL A 162 1.07 -1.69 11.25
CA VAL A 162 0.92 -2.13 9.87
C VAL A 162 1.55 -1.09 8.96
N VAL A 163 2.40 -1.51 8.03
CA VAL A 163 3.25 -0.61 7.24
C VAL A 163 3.07 -0.88 5.75
N ALA A 164 2.80 0.17 4.98
CA ALA A 164 2.69 0.15 3.54
C ALA A 164 3.68 1.15 2.92
N VAL A 165 4.54 0.66 2.03
CA VAL A 165 5.44 1.52 1.24
C VAL A 165 4.74 1.89 -0.05
N GLN A 166 4.58 3.19 -0.28
CA GLN A 166 4.06 3.73 -1.52
C GLN A 166 5.20 4.40 -2.31
N ARG A 167 5.30 4.11 -3.61
CA ARG A 167 6.42 4.57 -4.45
C ARG A 167 6.11 5.78 -5.31
N THR A 168 4.84 6.12 -5.47
CA THR A 168 4.38 7.14 -6.39
C THR A 168 3.38 8.09 -5.72
N SER A 169 3.37 9.34 -6.19
CA SER A 169 2.27 10.28 -5.94
C SER A 169 1.06 9.95 -6.83
N SER A 170 -0.05 10.69 -6.63
CA SER A 170 -1.28 10.54 -7.41
C SER A 170 -1.09 10.78 -8.91
N ASP A 171 -0.08 11.57 -9.29
CA ASP A 171 0.32 11.83 -10.68
C ASP A 171 1.41 10.85 -11.18
N LEU A 172 1.61 9.72 -10.50
CA LEU A 172 2.58 8.67 -10.80
C LEU A 172 4.06 9.09 -10.79
N LYS A 173 4.40 10.30 -10.34
CA LYS A 173 5.79 10.70 -10.14
C LYS A 173 6.45 9.88 -9.03
N LEU A 174 7.76 9.67 -9.17
CA LEU A 174 8.55 8.96 -8.15
C LEU A 174 8.52 9.73 -6.83
N ASN A 175 7.84 9.16 -5.85
CA ASN A 175 7.71 9.72 -4.51
C ASN A 175 7.63 8.58 -3.48
N PRO A 176 8.76 7.94 -3.12
CA PRO A 176 8.78 6.93 -2.08
C PRO A 176 8.40 7.53 -0.72
N HIS A 177 7.36 7.01 -0.10
CA HIS A 177 6.92 7.37 1.24
C HIS A 177 6.35 6.16 1.97
N VAL A 178 6.32 6.22 3.29
CA VAL A 178 5.83 5.14 4.14
C VAL A 178 4.54 5.60 4.81
N HIS A 179 3.46 4.86 4.59
CA HIS A 179 2.27 4.93 5.42
C HIS A 179 2.36 3.84 6.48
N ALA A 180 2.12 4.19 7.73
CA ALA A 180 2.05 3.23 8.81
C ALA A 180 0.86 3.54 9.72
N VAL A 181 0.15 2.51 10.12
CA VAL A 181 -0.91 2.57 11.13
C VAL A 181 -0.35 1.89 12.37
N PHE A 182 -0.17 2.67 13.44
CA PHE A 182 0.28 2.19 14.73
C PHE A 182 -0.91 2.02 15.67
N LEU A 183 -0.81 1.09 16.62
CA LEU A 183 -1.63 1.19 17.83
C LEU A 183 -1.25 2.52 18.52
N ASP A 184 -2.23 3.37 18.80
CA ASP A 184 -2.00 4.69 19.40
C ASP A 184 -1.78 4.58 20.90
N GLY A 185 -0.75 3.84 21.28
CA GLY A 185 -0.49 3.42 22.64
C GLY A 185 0.28 2.13 22.70
N ALA A 186 0.28 1.50 23.86
CA ALA A 186 0.94 0.23 24.09
C ALA A 186 0.17 -0.61 25.12
N TYR A 187 0.15 -1.91 24.91
CA TYR A 187 -0.29 -2.89 25.90
C TYR A 187 0.75 -3.02 27.00
N ARG A 188 0.28 -3.10 28.25
CA ARG A 188 1.06 -3.47 29.42
C ARG A 188 0.69 -4.87 29.85
N ASP A 189 1.69 -5.72 29.96
CA ASP A 189 1.55 -7.02 30.60
C ASP A 189 1.53 -6.86 32.13
N LYS A 190 0.43 -7.31 32.77
CA LYS A 190 0.26 -7.36 34.23
C LYS A 190 0.30 -8.81 34.77
N GLY A 191 0.75 -9.78 33.98
CA GLY A 191 0.73 -11.21 34.31
C GLY A 191 -0.46 -11.90 33.67
N ASP A 192 -1.64 -11.73 34.27
CA ASP A 192 -2.87 -12.43 33.80
C ASP A 192 -3.73 -11.56 32.86
N GLU A 193 -3.41 -10.28 32.71
CA GLU A 193 -4.17 -9.34 31.89
C GLU A 193 -3.27 -8.41 31.06
N LEU A 194 -3.78 -8.03 29.88
CA LEU A 194 -3.21 -7.00 29.02
C LEU A 194 -4.02 -5.70 29.15
N ASP A 195 -3.36 -4.63 29.58
CA ASP A 195 -3.97 -3.30 29.75
C ASP A 195 -3.48 -2.35 28.65
N PHE A 196 -4.37 -1.90 27.76
CA PHE A 196 -4.01 -0.95 26.71
C PHE A 196 -3.93 0.48 27.26
N ARG A 197 -2.73 1.07 27.20
CA ARG A 197 -2.52 2.48 27.55
C ARG A 197 -2.49 3.34 26.30
N ALA A 198 -3.64 3.95 26.02
CA ALA A 198 -3.78 4.90 24.92
C ALA A 198 -2.90 6.14 25.12
N ALA A 199 -2.21 6.56 24.07
CA ALA A 199 -1.43 7.78 24.00
C ALA A 199 -2.31 8.94 23.52
N ARG A 200 -3.40 9.20 24.25
CA ARG A 200 -4.38 10.24 23.88
C ARG A 200 -3.69 11.60 23.78
N HIS A 201 -3.93 12.28 22.67
CA HIS A 201 -3.47 13.65 22.36
C HIS A 201 -1.94 13.82 22.30
N LEU A 202 -1.35 13.50 21.15
CA LEU A 202 0.05 13.84 20.84
C LEU A 202 0.15 15.27 20.31
N SER A 203 0.91 16.13 20.99
CA SER A 203 1.26 17.45 20.46
C SER A 203 2.33 17.35 19.37
N THR A 204 2.49 18.41 18.56
CA THR A 204 3.60 18.51 17.60
C THR A 204 4.97 18.33 18.28
N ARG A 205 5.10 18.79 19.53
CA ARG A 205 6.33 18.62 20.32
C ARG A 205 6.57 17.17 20.70
N ASP A 206 5.51 16.41 21.04
CA ASP A 206 5.62 14.98 21.32
C ASP A 206 6.07 14.20 20.09
N VAL A 207 5.48 14.52 18.94
CA VAL A 207 5.89 13.97 17.65
C VAL A 207 7.35 14.33 17.36
N GLY A 208 7.76 15.58 17.57
CA GLY A 208 9.16 16.01 17.43
C GLY A 208 10.14 15.28 18.34
N ARG A 209 9.74 14.97 19.59
CA ARG A 209 10.55 14.18 20.54
C ARG A 209 10.80 12.75 20.06
N CYS A 210 9.82 12.13 19.40
CA CYS A 210 9.98 10.82 18.78
C CYS A 210 11.17 10.80 17.80
N TRP A 211 11.44 11.91 17.11
CA TRP A 211 12.53 12.03 16.14
C TRP A 211 13.86 12.50 16.76
N SER A 212 13.81 13.32 17.80
CA SER A 212 15.00 13.96 18.38
C SER A 212 15.70 13.11 19.46
N ALA A 213 14.98 12.21 20.14
CA ALA A 213 15.54 11.40 21.23
C ALA A 213 16.61 10.36 20.81
N ARG A 214 16.88 10.20 19.51
CA ARG A 214 17.87 9.22 18.98
C ARG A 214 18.83 9.80 17.95
N ALA A 215 18.87 11.13 17.78
CA ALA A 215 19.82 11.79 16.89
C ALA A 215 21.26 11.82 17.44
N THR A 216 21.49 11.36 18.67
CA THR A 216 22.79 11.40 19.36
C THR A 216 23.53 10.05 19.38
N GLY A 217 23.15 9.08 18.54
CA GLY A 217 23.70 7.72 18.57
C GLY A 217 23.88 7.06 17.21
N TRP A 218 24.19 7.85 16.18
CA TRP A 218 24.70 7.38 14.89
C TRP A 218 26.13 7.86 14.69
#